data_AF-A0A6A2ZYY0-F1
#
_entry.id   AF-A0A6A2ZYY0-F1
#
_cell.length_a   1.000
_cell.length_b   1.000
_cell.length_c   1.000
_cell.angle_alpha   90.00
_cell.angle_beta   90.00
_cell.angle_gamma   90.00
#
_symmetry.space_group_name_H-M   'P 1'
#
loop_
_entity.id
_entity.type
_entity.pdbx_description
1 polymer ?
#
loop_
_entity_poly.entity_id
_entity_poly.type
_entity_poly.pdbx_seq_one_letter_code
_entity_poly.pdbx_strand_id
1 'polypeptide(L)'
;MKFNTEQEVYDFYNTYAREVGFSIRKSKGHKDQYGHWFNGKFQITEFIPDHNHALASPSKRMLLRSQRTINFAEAAELEIVDRSGLTPKESFEFLARKVGGVENLGFIPEDNSNSLRTRRTEEMKVGDAGGVLEYLQNMQHDDPNFSYAIQVDLDDFIMNIFWTVW
;
A
#
# COMPACT_ATOMS: atom_id res chain seq x y z
N MET A 1 10.88 -28.97 -9.58
CA MET A 1 11.11 -28.27 -8.29
C MET A 1 9.86 -28.46 -7.43
N LYS A 2 10.01 -28.65 -6.11
CA LYS A 2 8.89 -28.86 -5.17
C LYS A 2 8.95 -27.81 -4.07
N PHE A 3 7.79 -27.31 -3.67
CA PHE A 3 7.61 -26.27 -2.66
C PHE A 3 6.61 -26.73 -1.60
N ASN A 4 6.73 -26.18 -0.39
CA ASN A 4 5.84 -26.54 0.71
C ASN A 4 4.62 -25.63 0.78
N THR A 5 4.71 -24.41 0.24
CA THR A 5 3.61 -23.44 0.27
C THR A 5 3.41 -22.78 -1.09
N GLU A 6 2.20 -22.28 -1.33
CA GLU A 6 1.91 -21.47 -2.53
C GLU A 6 2.72 -20.16 -2.52
N GLN A 7 3.03 -19.62 -1.33
CA GLN A 7 3.83 -18.39 -1.21
C GLN A 7 5.27 -18.62 -1.68
N GLU A 8 5.89 -19.75 -1.33
CA GLU A 8 7.22 -20.10 -1.83
C GLU A 8 7.25 -20.21 -3.36
N VAL A 9 6.20 -20.80 -3.97
CA VAL A 9 6.07 -20.86 -5.43
C VAL A 9 5.97 -19.46 -6.03
N TYR A 10 5.12 -18.62 -5.42
CA TYR A 10 4.91 -17.24 -5.86
C TYR A 10 6.21 -16.45 -5.79
N ASP A 11 6.93 -16.48 -4.66
CA ASP A 11 8.17 -15.72 -4.47
C ASP A 11 9.27 -16.19 -5.43
N PHE A 12 9.39 -17.50 -5.63
CA PHE A 12 10.31 -18.08 -6.60
C PHE A 12 10.03 -17.54 -8.01
N TYR A 13 8.78 -17.62 -8.47
CA TYR A 13 8.43 -17.18 -9.82
C TYR A 13 8.44 -15.66 -9.97
N ASN A 14 8.09 -14.92 -8.92
CA ASN A 14 8.13 -13.46 -8.91
C ASN A 14 9.55 -12.93 -9.00
N THR A 15 10.52 -13.64 -8.40
CA THR A 15 11.95 -13.35 -8.53
C THR A 15 12.41 -13.51 -9.97
N TYR A 16 12.07 -14.64 -10.61
CA TYR A 16 12.32 -14.84 -12.04
C TYR A 16 11.68 -13.74 -12.89
N ALA A 17 10.41 -13.45 -12.67
CA ALA A 17 9.66 -12.44 -13.43
C ALA A 17 10.23 -11.03 -13.25
N ARG A 18 10.77 -10.72 -12.06
CA ARG A 18 11.51 -9.46 -11.81
C ARG A 18 12.70 -9.34 -12.73
N GLU A 19 13.53 -10.38 -12.81
CA GLU A 19 14.74 -10.37 -13.63
C GLU A 19 14.43 -10.30 -15.13
N VAL A 20 13.38 -10.97 -15.57
CA VAL A 20 12.95 -10.91 -16.97
C VAL A 20 12.23 -9.59 -17.29
N GLY A 21 11.56 -8.98 -16.32
CA GLY A 21 10.90 -7.68 -16.48
C GLY A 21 9.40 -7.77 -16.78
N PHE A 22 8.68 -8.68 -16.13
CA PHE A 22 7.22 -8.75 -16.23
C PHE A 22 6.54 -8.93 -14.86
N SER A 23 5.25 -8.60 -14.79
CA SER A 23 4.44 -8.83 -13.59
C SER A 23 3.79 -10.21 -13.61
N ILE A 24 3.68 -10.83 -12.44
CA ILE A 24 2.90 -12.07 -12.28
C ILE A 24 1.55 -11.78 -11.63
N ARG A 25 0.60 -12.69 -11.83
CA ARG A 25 -0.70 -12.67 -11.16
C ARG A 25 -1.13 -14.09 -10.82
N LYS A 26 -1.78 -14.25 -9.67
CA LYS A 26 -2.47 -15.50 -9.32
C LYS A 26 -3.83 -15.51 -10.06
N SER A 27 -4.15 -16.59 -10.76
CA SER A 27 -5.40 -16.70 -11.52
C SER A 27 -6.48 -17.48 -10.77
N LYS A 28 -6.15 -18.70 -10.31
CA LYS A 28 -7.02 -19.59 -9.54
C LYS A 28 -6.20 -20.32 -8.47
N GLY A 29 -6.78 -20.48 -7.29
CA GLY A 29 -6.23 -21.32 -6.24
C GLY A 29 -6.68 -22.77 -6.38
N HIS A 30 -5.79 -23.72 -6.07
CA HIS A 30 -6.18 -25.12 -5.98
C HIS A 30 -6.84 -25.38 -4.63
N LYS A 31 -8.16 -25.59 -4.68
CA LYS A 31 -8.92 -26.11 -3.56
C LYS A 31 -9.08 -27.62 -3.72
N ASP A 32 -9.10 -28.34 -2.62
CA ASP A 32 -9.41 -29.77 -2.61
C ASP A 32 -10.89 -30.00 -2.96
N GLN A 33 -11.29 -31.27 -3.07
CA GLN A 33 -12.67 -31.66 -3.38
C GLN A 33 -13.71 -31.20 -2.32
N TYR A 34 -13.25 -30.71 -1.17
CA TYR A 34 -14.07 -30.20 -0.07
C TYR A 34 -14.04 -28.65 0.01
N GLY A 35 -13.32 -27.98 -0.89
CA GLY A 35 -13.21 -26.52 -0.92
C GLY A 35 -12.14 -25.94 0.00
N HIS A 36 -11.34 -26.76 0.66
CA HIS A 36 -10.21 -26.30 1.48
C HIS A 36 -9.01 -25.97 0.59
N TRP A 37 -8.17 -25.05 1.05
CA TRP A 37 -6.89 -24.79 0.40
C TRP A 37 -6.02 -26.03 0.44
N PHE A 38 -5.41 -26.36 -0.70
CA PHE A 38 -4.55 -27.52 -0.80
C PHE A 38 -3.32 -27.35 0.10
N ASN A 39 -3.19 -28.20 1.12
CA ASN A 39 -2.05 -28.23 2.06
C ASN A 39 -0.92 -29.18 1.62
N GLY A 40 -0.96 -29.69 0.38
CA GLY A 40 0.10 -30.55 -0.14
C GLY A 40 1.26 -29.76 -0.74
N LYS A 41 2.32 -30.48 -1.15
CA LYS A 41 3.45 -29.87 -1.83
C LYS A 41 3.06 -29.35 -3.20
N PHE A 42 3.55 -28.17 -3.54
CA PHE A 42 3.34 -27.55 -4.84
C PHE A 42 4.51 -27.90 -5.78
N GLN A 43 4.22 -27.98 -7.07
CA GLN A 43 5.25 -28.16 -8.10
C GLN A 43 4.85 -27.38 -9.36
N ILE A 44 5.85 -26.90 -10.09
CA ILE A 44 5.64 -26.27 -11.40
C ILE A 44 5.47 -27.40 -12.43
N THR A 45 4.31 -27.46 -13.07
CA THR A 45 3.99 -28.48 -14.10
C THR A 45 4.29 -28.00 -15.51
N GLU A 46 4.15 -26.70 -15.76
CA GLU A 46 4.33 -26.09 -17.07
C GLU A 46 4.95 -24.70 -16.91
N PHE A 47 5.81 -24.34 -17.85
CA PHE A 47 6.45 -23.04 -17.91
C PHE A 47 6.55 -22.58 -19.36
N ILE A 48 5.94 -21.43 -19.66
CA ILE A 48 5.92 -20.83 -20.99
C ILE A 48 6.70 -19.51 -20.90
N PRO A 49 7.93 -19.44 -21.43
CA PRO A 49 8.77 -18.24 -21.34
C PRO A 49 8.41 -17.14 -22.35
N ASP A 50 7.67 -17.49 -23.41
CA ASP A 50 7.39 -16.56 -24.50
C ASP A 50 6.39 -15.47 -24.08
N HIS A 51 6.71 -14.23 -24.40
CA HIS A 51 5.87 -13.07 -24.15
C HIS A 51 5.37 -12.46 -25.46
N ASN A 52 4.12 -12.02 -25.47
CA ASN A 52 3.50 -11.34 -26.61
C ASN A 52 3.59 -9.80 -26.52
N HIS A 53 4.40 -9.28 -25.60
CA HIS A 53 4.61 -7.85 -25.37
C HIS A 53 6.06 -7.58 -24.99
N ALA A 54 6.48 -6.32 -25.11
CA ALA A 54 7.80 -5.90 -24.64
C ALA A 54 7.91 -6.06 -23.11
N LEU A 55 9.09 -6.47 -22.66
CA LEU A 55 9.43 -6.59 -21.24
C LEU A 55 9.90 -5.23 -20.70
N ALA A 56 9.69 -5.01 -19.40
CA ALA A 56 10.15 -3.81 -18.74
C ALA A 56 11.68 -3.77 -18.67
N SER A 57 12.27 -2.59 -18.93
CA SER A 57 13.70 -2.37 -18.70
C SER A 57 14.04 -2.50 -17.21
N PRO A 58 15.31 -2.78 -16.84
CA PRO A 58 15.73 -2.84 -15.44
C PRO A 58 15.30 -1.62 -14.63
N SER A 59 15.44 -0.42 -15.19
CA SER A 59 15.03 0.87 -14.61
C SER A 59 13.52 1.09 -14.47
N LYS A 60 12.69 0.14 -14.92
CA LYS A 60 11.22 0.22 -14.84
C LYS A 60 10.63 -0.97 -14.09
N ARG A 61 11.46 -1.90 -13.58
CA ARG A 61 10.98 -3.09 -12.85
C ARG A 61 10.20 -2.73 -11.59
N MET A 62 10.57 -1.66 -10.89
CA MET A 62 9.83 -1.15 -9.72
C MET A 62 8.42 -0.66 -10.04
N LEU A 63 8.09 -0.41 -11.31
CA LEU A 63 6.74 -0.03 -11.73
C LEU A 63 5.82 -1.25 -11.90
N LEU A 64 6.39 -2.47 -11.97
CA LEU A 64 5.65 -3.71 -12.14
C LEU A 64 4.85 -4.01 -10.86
N ARG A 65 3.55 -4.23 -11.01
CA ARG A 65 2.64 -4.40 -9.87
C ARG A 65 3.05 -5.52 -8.91
N SER A 66 3.48 -6.67 -9.43
CA SER A 66 3.90 -7.79 -8.57
C SER A 66 5.23 -7.57 -7.87
N GLN A 67 5.99 -6.55 -8.29
CA GLN A 67 7.27 -6.16 -7.72
C GLN A 67 7.14 -4.98 -6.74
N ARG A 68 5.94 -4.39 -6.65
CA ARG A 68 5.62 -3.28 -5.75
C ARG A 68 5.22 -3.84 -4.38
N THR A 69 6.11 -3.77 -3.43
CA THR A 69 5.88 -4.19 -2.04
C THR A 69 6.74 -3.34 -1.11
N ILE A 70 6.11 -2.70 -0.15
CA ILE A 70 6.80 -2.06 0.99
C ILE A 70 7.10 -3.18 1.98
N ASN A 71 8.37 -3.51 2.15
CA ASN A 71 8.77 -4.52 3.13
C ASN A 71 8.71 -3.96 4.55
N PHE A 72 8.81 -4.84 5.55
CA PHE A 72 8.71 -4.44 6.95
C PHE A 72 9.75 -3.39 7.38
N ALA A 73 11.00 -3.50 6.90
CA ALA A 73 12.05 -2.54 7.22
C ALA A 73 11.77 -1.18 6.57
N GLU A 74 11.37 -1.17 5.30
CA GLU A 74 10.96 0.06 4.60
C GLU A 74 9.76 0.73 5.29
N ALA A 75 8.76 -0.04 5.73
CA ALA A 75 7.61 0.48 6.47
C ALA A 75 8.02 1.10 7.82
N ALA A 76 8.91 0.44 8.57
CA ALA A 76 9.42 0.96 9.83
C ALA A 76 10.26 2.23 9.63
N GLU A 77 11.01 2.34 8.55
CA GLU A 77 11.72 3.58 8.23
C GLU A 77 10.77 4.70 7.83
N LEU A 78 9.78 4.37 7.00
CA LEU A 78 8.75 5.30 6.61
C LEU A 78 8.01 5.88 7.83
N GLU A 79 7.85 5.08 8.89
CA GLU A 79 7.32 5.53 10.16
C GLU A 79 8.11 6.65 10.82
N ILE A 80 9.42 6.43 10.91
CA ILE A 80 10.34 7.37 11.55
C ILE A 80 10.35 8.69 10.77
N VAL A 81 10.38 8.58 9.44
CA VAL A 81 10.41 9.71 8.52
C VAL A 81 9.12 10.52 8.61
N ASP A 82 7.96 9.87 8.62
CA ASP A 82 6.65 10.51 8.78
C ASP A 82 6.50 11.22 10.13
N ARG A 83 6.93 10.57 11.23
CA ARG A 83 6.93 11.20 12.56
C ARG A 83 7.90 12.37 12.68
N SER A 84 8.86 12.48 11.78
CA SER A 84 9.77 13.63 11.68
C SER A 84 9.14 14.83 10.94
N GLY A 85 7.88 14.71 10.51
CA GLY A 85 7.13 15.78 9.87
C GLY A 85 7.37 15.92 8.36
N LEU A 86 8.07 14.97 7.73
CA LEU A 86 8.31 15.00 6.30
C LEU A 86 7.01 14.69 5.53
N THR A 87 6.81 15.43 4.44
CA THR A 87 5.71 15.15 3.52
C THR A 87 5.93 13.78 2.84
N PRO A 88 4.86 13.11 2.36
CA PRO A 88 5.01 11.85 1.64
C PRO A 88 6.04 11.94 0.50
N LYS A 89 6.07 13.04 -0.24
CA LYS A 89 7.03 13.25 -1.32
C LYS A 89 8.48 13.26 -0.81
N GLU A 90 8.75 14.01 0.25
CA GLU A 90 10.09 14.08 0.86
C GLU A 90 10.50 12.72 1.45
N SER A 91 9.56 12.00 2.06
CA SER A 91 9.81 10.65 2.58
C SER A 91 10.24 9.68 1.49
N PHE A 92 9.56 9.71 0.35
CA PHE A 92 9.92 8.91 -0.81
C PHE A 92 11.31 9.27 -1.34
N GLU A 93 11.59 10.56 -1.53
CA GLU A 93 12.90 11.04 -2.02
C GLU A 93 14.04 10.69 -1.05
N PHE A 94 13.78 10.77 0.25
CA PHE A 94 14.72 10.36 1.30
C PHE A 94 15.07 8.88 1.20
N LEU A 95 14.06 8.00 1.13
CA LEU A 95 14.27 6.56 1.02
C LEU A 95 14.96 6.19 -0.30
N ALA A 96 14.56 6.81 -1.41
CA ALA A 96 15.22 6.62 -2.71
C ALA A 96 16.71 6.95 -2.64
N ARG A 97 17.07 8.10 -2.03
CA ARG A 97 18.47 8.49 -1.84
C ARG A 97 19.22 7.48 -0.98
N LYS A 98 18.58 6.97 0.07
CA LYS A 98 19.17 5.99 0.99
C LYS A 98 19.50 4.66 0.31
N VAL A 99 18.62 4.17 -0.57
CA VAL A 99 18.84 2.93 -1.33
C VAL A 99 19.58 3.15 -2.65
N GLY A 100 20.09 4.37 -2.88
CA GLY A 100 20.93 4.70 -4.05
C GLY A 100 20.18 4.93 -5.36
N GLY A 101 18.87 5.11 -5.33
CA GLY A 101 18.05 5.39 -6.52
C GLY A 101 16.60 4.94 -6.36
N VAL A 102 15.70 5.52 -7.14
CA VAL A 102 14.27 5.13 -7.16
C VAL A 102 14.08 3.72 -7.72
N GLU A 103 14.98 3.27 -8.58
CA GLU A 103 15.02 1.93 -9.17
C GLU A 103 15.31 0.82 -8.18
N ASN A 104 15.89 1.18 -7.03
CA ASN A 104 16.20 0.24 -5.96
C ASN A 104 15.08 0.17 -4.91
N LEU A 105 14.08 1.04 -4.99
CA LEU A 105 12.90 0.96 -4.13
C LEU A 105 11.95 -0.14 -4.58
N GLY A 106 11.37 -0.82 -3.61
CA GLY A 106 10.30 -1.80 -3.83
C GLY A 106 8.95 -1.17 -4.12
N PHE A 107 8.82 0.16 -4.25
CA PHE A 107 7.52 0.83 -4.34
C PHE A 107 7.62 2.19 -5.03
N ILE A 108 6.48 2.76 -5.41
CA ILE A 108 6.40 4.06 -6.09
C ILE A 108 5.83 5.16 -5.16
N PRO A 109 5.90 6.46 -5.52
CA PRO A 109 5.42 7.55 -4.67
C PRO A 109 3.96 7.39 -4.21
N GLU A 110 3.12 6.81 -5.06
CA GLU A 110 1.72 6.54 -4.76
C GLU A 110 1.56 5.45 -3.68
N ASP A 111 2.39 4.41 -3.69
CA ASP A 111 2.36 3.36 -2.66
C ASP A 111 2.73 3.93 -1.29
N ASN A 112 3.77 4.76 -1.28
CA ASN A 112 4.21 5.49 -0.09
C ASN A 112 3.09 6.38 0.47
N SER A 113 2.48 7.20 -0.40
CA SER A 113 1.39 8.10 0.01
C SER A 113 0.18 7.32 0.53
N ASN A 114 -0.17 6.22 -0.13
CA ASN A 114 -1.26 5.35 0.30
C ASN A 114 -0.95 4.66 1.64
N SER A 115 0.29 4.19 1.84
CA SER A 115 0.73 3.56 3.09
C SER A 115 0.66 4.52 4.27
N LEU A 116 1.19 5.74 4.10
CA LEU A 116 1.10 6.80 5.12
C LEU A 116 -0.35 7.17 5.43
N ARG A 117 -1.20 7.30 4.39
CA ARG A 117 -2.63 7.58 4.58
C ARG A 117 -3.32 6.49 5.38
N THR A 118 -3.19 5.22 4.94
CA THR A 118 -3.78 4.07 5.64
C THR A 118 -3.36 4.05 7.10
N ARG A 119 -2.06 4.25 7.37
CA ARG A 119 -1.58 4.23 8.74
C ARG A 119 -2.11 5.37 9.60
N ARG A 120 -2.16 6.61 9.07
CA ARG A 120 -2.75 7.74 9.81
C ARG A 120 -4.22 7.50 10.12
N THR A 121 -4.95 6.81 9.25
CA THR A 121 -6.32 6.38 9.51
C THR A 121 -6.37 5.31 10.62
N GLU A 122 -5.45 4.34 10.63
CA GLU A 122 -5.37 3.31 11.67
C GLU A 122 -4.94 3.87 13.05
N GLU A 123 -4.06 4.88 13.08
CA GLU A 123 -3.59 5.54 14.30
C GLU A 123 -4.61 6.53 14.88
N MET A 124 -5.69 6.84 14.16
CA MET A 124 -6.74 7.75 14.62
C MET A 124 -7.38 7.21 15.89
N LYS A 125 -7.23 7.94 17.00
CA LYS A 125 -7.69 7.50 18.33
C LYS A 125 -9.14 7.90 18.58
N VAL A 126 -9.79 7.13 19.44
CA VAL A 126 -11.08 7.51 20.04
C VAL A 126 -10.90 8.86 20.75
N GLY A 127 -11.57 9.90 20.26
CA GLY A 127 -11.44 11.28 20.74
C GLY A 127 -10.86 12.26 19.73
N ASP A 128 -10.10 11.81 18.72
CA ASP A 128 -9.58 12.68 17.65
C ASP A 128 -10.73 13.29 16.83
N ALA A 129 -11.76 12.49 16.55
CA ALA A 129 -13.00 12.95 15.96
C ALA A 129 -13.74 13.98 16.85
N GLY A 130 -13.67 13.80 18.17
CA GLY A 130 -14.23 14.72 19.16
C GLY A 130 -13.53 16.08 19.16
N GLY A 131 -12.19 16.10 19.06
CA GLY A 131 -11.43 17.35 18.96
C GLY A 131 -11.71 18.11 17.67
N VAL A 132 -11.89 17.40 16.55
CA VAL A 132 -12.31 18.01 15.27
C VAL A 132 -13.72 18.58 15.38
N LEU A 133 -14.65 17.87 16.00
CA LEU A 133 -16.01 18.35 16.24
C LEU A 133 -16.01 19.60 17.13
N GLU A 134 -15.26 19.59 18.24
CA GLU A 134 -15.12 20.73 19.15
C GLU A 134 -14.56 21.96 18.42
N TYR A 135 -13.54 21.77 17.56
CA TYR A 135 -12.98 22.84 16.74
C TYR A 135 -14.02 23.46 15.79
N LEU A 136 -14.80 22.63 15.10
CA LEU A 136 -15.86 23.10 14.19
C LEU A 136 -16.99 23.80 14.94
N GLN A 137 -17.36 23.30 16.12
CA GLN A 137 -18.34 23.95 17.01
C GLN A 137 -17.86 25.32 17.47
N ASN A 138 -16.58 25.45 17.85
CA ASN A 138 -16.01 26.73 18.25
C ASN A 138 -15.95 27.72 17.08
N MET A 139 -15.59 27.29 15.87
CA MET A 139 -15.65 28.17 14.70
C MET A 139 -17.06 28.66 14.39
N GLN A 140 -18.09 27.82 14.54
CA GLN A 140 -19.49 28.23 14.37
C GLN A 140 -19.96 29.18 15.48
N HIS A 141 -19.46 29.00 16.70
CA HIS A 141 -19.76 29.89 17.81
C HIS A 141 -19.16 31.29 17.58
N ASP A 142 -17.92 31.34 17.09
CA ASP A 142 -17.18 32.59 16.89
C ASP A 142 -17.61 33.33 15.62
N ASP A 143 -18.03 32.61 14.57
CA ASP A 143 -18.55 33.17 13.33
C ASP A 143 -19.94 32.59 13.00
N PRO A 144 -21.03 33.38 13.18
CA PRO A 144 -22.39 32.95 12.83
C PRO A 144 -22.58 32.61 11.34
N ASN A 145 -21.70 33.09 10.46
CA ASN A 145 -21.73 32.75 9.04
C ASN A 145 -21.02 31.42 8.73
N PHE A 146 -20.28 30.87 9.70
CA PHE A 146 -19.65 29.57 9.59
C PHE A 146 -20.69 28.46 9.78
N SER A 147 -20.74 27.53 8.84
CA SER A 147 -21.60 26.35 8.91
C SER A 147 -20.80 25.12 8.52
N TYR A 148 -21.08 23.98 9.16
CA TYR A 148 -20.39 22.72 8.87
C TYR A 148 -21.35 21.52 8.88
N ALA A 149 -20.90 20.43 8.27
CA ALA A 149 -21.55 19.13 8.34
C ALA A 149 -20.48 18.03 8.42
N ILE A 150 -20.72 17.02 9.25
CA ILE A 150 -19.85 15.86 9.40
C ILE A 150 -20.65 14.61 9.05
N GLN A 151 -20.02 13.71 8.27
CA GLN A 151 -20.52 12.38 8.03
C GLN A 151 -19.61 11.39 8.75
N VAL A 152 -20.19 10.51 9.57
CA VAL A 152 -19.50 9.40 10.26
C VAL A 152 -19.94 8.05 9.70
N ASP A 153 -19.11 7.01 9.84
CA ASP A 153 -19.47 5.63 9.51
C ASP A 153 -20.16 4.91 10.69
N LEU A 154 -20.38 3.58 10.56
CA LEU A 154 -21.03 2.76 11.58
C LEU A 154 -20.21 2.59 12.86
N ASP A 155 -18.91 2.91 12.81
CA ASP A 155 -17.96 2.79 13.90
C ASP A 155 -17.58 4.19 14.46
N ASP A 156 -18.39 5.21 14.17
CA ASP A 156 -18.23 6.63 14.56
C ASP A 156 -16.94 7.30 14.04
N PHE A 157 -16.28 6.74 13.02
CA PHE A 157 -15.14 7.39 12.38
C PHE A 157 -15.61 8.46 11.38
N ILE A 158 -14.95 9.62 11.39
CA ILE A 158 -15.23 10.70 10.44
C ILE A 158 -14.87 10.24 9.02
N MET A 159 -15.85 10.26 8.13
CA MET A 159 -15.68 9.98 6.71
C MET A 159 -15.45 11.26 5.91
N ASN A 160 -16.29 12.28 6.13
CA ASN A 160 -16.27 13.53 5.38
C ASN A 160 -16.57 14.72 6.30
N ILE A 161 -15.94 15.86 6.02
CA ILE A 161 -16.20 17.15 6.66
C ILE A 161 -16.46 18.17 5.56
N PHE A 162 -17.53 18.94 5.71
CA PHE A 162 -17.87 20.06 4.85
C PHE A 162 -18.01 21.32 5.69
N TRP A 163 -17.54 22.47 5.17
CA TRP A 163 -17.75 23.78 5.80
C TRP A 163 -17.94 24.89 4.77
N THR A 164 -18.69 25.93 5.15
CA THR A 164 -18.88 27.16 4.38
C THR A 164 -18.79 28.36 5.29
N VAL A 165 -18.35 29.50 4.74
CA VAL A 165 -18.44 30.82 5.36
C VAL A 165 -19.16 31.72 4.38
N TRP A 166 -20.23 32.39 4.84
CA TRP A 166 -21.09 33.26 4.04
C TRP A 166 -20.76 34.75 4.21
#